data_AF-A0A0C5WIM6-F1
#
_entry.id   AF-A0A0C5WIM6-F1
#
_cell.length_a   1.000
_cell.length_b   1.000
_cell.length_c   1.000
_cell.angle_alpha   90.00
_cell.angle_beta   90.00
_cell.angle_gamma   90.00
#
_symmetry.space_group_name_H-M   'P 1'
#
loop_
_entity.id
_entity.type
_entity.pdbx_description
1 polymer ?
#
loop_
_entity_poly.entity_id
_entity_poly.type
_entity_poly.pdbx_seq_one_letter_code
_entity_poly.pdbx_strand_id
1 'polypeptide(L)'
;MRLLSKSRYKLGLECPNKLFYTSKKEYANQKQEDPFLQALASGGFQVEELARLHYPHGKLIEDKNSDDRYDYEEKVKLTSKLLEQDNVVIFEAAFIFNNLFIRVDILEKKGNQINLIEVKAKSFRKDDVKFNSDWKFYLFDVAYCLWENASILSYC
;
A
#
# COMPACT_ATOMS: atom_id res chain seq x y z
N MET A 1 -9.90 16.43 -4.25
CA MET A 1 -10.54 15.19 -4.74
C MET A 1 -10.70 14.20 -3.59
N ARG A 2 -11.81 13.46 -3.48
CA ARG A 2 -11.98 12.40 -2.46
C ARG A 2 -11.65 11.05 -3.09
N LEU A 3 -10.42 10.59 -2.91
CA LEU A 3 -9.98 9.27 -3.36
C LEU A 3 -10.28 8.21 -2.30
N LEU A 4 -10.68 7.02 -2.75
CA LEU A 4 -10.75 5.84 -1.91
C LEU A 4 -9.36 5.22 -1.88
N SER A 5 -8.75 5.12 -0.70
CA SER A 5 -7.48 4.39 -0.52
C SER A 5 -7.76 3.03 0.11
N LYS A 6 -6.77 2.14 0.11
CA LYS A 6 -6.82 0.83 0.77
C LYS A 6 -7.31 0.90 2.23
N SER A 7 -6.78 1.85 3.02
CA SER A 7 -7.20 2.05 4.42
C SER A 7 -8.67 2.49 4.54
N ARG A 8 -9.14 3.35 3.63
CA ARG A 8 -10.54 3.79 3.57
C ARG A 8 -11.48 2.70 3.09
N TYR A 9 -11.05 1.86 2.15
CA TYR A 9 -11.81 0.70 1.69
C TYR A 9 -12.02 -0.30 2.82
N LYS A 10 -10.95 -0.66 3.57
CA LYS A 10 -11.05 -1.49 4.78
C LYS A 10 -12.01 -0.90 5.82
N LEU A 11 -11.92 0.41 6.05
CA LEU A 11 -12.81 1.09 6.97
C LEU A 11 -14.28 1.02 6.53
N GLY A 12 -14.54 1.15 5.22
CA GLY A 12 -15.87 0.99 4.63
C GLY A 12 -16.42 -0.43 4.75
N LEU A 13 -15.57 -1.45 4.60
CA LEU A 13 -15.95 -2.85 4.81
C LEU A 13 -16.31 -3.16 6.27
N GLU A 14 -15.64 -2.53 7.23
CA GLU A 14 -16.04 -2.64 8.65
C GLU A 14 -17.40 -1.97 8.90
N CYS A 15 -17.56 -0.73 8.44
CA CYS A 15 -18.79 0.04 8.60
C CYS A 15 -18.84 1.21 7.60
N PRO A 16 -19.81 1.23 6.66
CA PRO A 16 -19.94 2.30 5.69
C PRO A 16 -20.11 3.70 6.32
N ASN A 17 -20.77 3.79 7.49
CA ASN A 17 -20.92 5.06 8.20
C ASN A 17 -19.58 5.62 8.70
N LYS A 18 -18.63 4.77 9.12
CA LYS A 18 -17.28 5.22 9.51
C LYS A 18 -16.56 5.89 8.35
N LEU A 19 -16.74 5.38 7.12
CA LEU A 19 -16.18 5.99 5.91
C LEU A 19 -16.72 7.41 5.67
N PHE A 20 -17.98 7.68 6.02
CA PHE A 20 -18.60 9.01 5.89
C PHE A 20 -18.00 10.03 6.87
N TYR A 21 -17.76 9.63 8.12
CA TYR A 21 -17.19 10.49 9.17
C TYR A 21 -15.66 10.59 9.14
N THR A 22 -14.98 9.78 8.31
CA THR A 22 -13.53 9.87 8.13
C THR A 22 -13.13 11.28 7.69
N SER A 23 -12.13 11.87 8.35
CA SER A 23 -11.61 13.22 8.09
C SER A 23 -12.53 14.38 8.52
N LYS A 24 -13.59 14.13 9.30
CA LYS A 24 -14.38 15.19 9.94
C LYS A 24 -13.86 15.44 11.36
N LYS A 25 -13.59 16.71 11.69
CA LYS A 25 -13.09 17.11 13.03
C LYS A 25 -14.07 16.78 14.16
N GLU A 26 -15.35 16.65 13.84
CA GLU A 26 -16.44 16.32 14.76
C GLU A 26 -16.36 14.89 15.32
N TYR A 27 -15.50 14.02 14.77
CA TYR A 27 -15.40 12.62 15.18
C TYR A 27 -13.93 12.23 15.42
N ALA A 28 -13.51 12.20 16.68
CA ALA A 28 -12.16 11.82 17.07
C ALA A 28 -11.90 10.32 16.83
N ASN A 29 -10.81 9.99 16.15
CA ASN A 29 -10.40 8.61 15.91
C ASN A 29 -9.51 8.11 17.06
N GLN A 30 -10.10 7.44 18.05
CA GLN A 30 -9.39 6.94 19.23
C GLN A 30 -8.32 5.86 18.91
N LYS A 31 -8.30 5.28 17.70
CA LYS A 31 -7.26 4.31 17.29
C LYS A 31 -5.88 4.95 17.07
N GLN A 32 -5.79 6.29 16.94
CA GLN A 32 -4.54 6.98 16.58
C GLN A 32 -3.54 7.08 17.75
N GLU A 33 -4.00 6.92 18.99
CA GLU A 33 -3.22 7.12 20.22
C GLU A 33 -2.83 5.83 20.95
N ASP A 34 -3.18 4.64 20.41
CA ASP A 34 -2.86 3.36 21.05
C ASP A 34 -1.36 2.99 20.86
N PRO A 35 -0.56 2.93 21.95
CA PRO A 35 0.87 2.60 21.85
C PRO A 35 1.14 1.21 21.27
N PHE A 36 0.23 0.25 21.44
CA PHE A 36 0.38 -1.08 20.87
C PHE A 36 0.23 -1.06 19.35
N LEU A 37 -0.74 -0.31 18.82
CA LEU A 37 -0.89 -0.12 17.38
C LEU A 37 0.29 0.63 16.75
N GLN A 38 0.85 1.61 17.47
CA GLN A 38 2.07 2.31 17.05
C GLN A 38 3.28 1.37 16.99
N ALA A 39 3.44 0.49 17.99
CA ALA A 39 4.51 -0.51 17.99
C ALA A 39 4.35 -1.53 16.85
N LEU A 40 3.13 -1.98 16.55
CA LEU A 40 2.85 -2.84 15.40
C LEU A 40 3.16 -2.15 14.07
N ALA A 41 2.79 -0.86 13.93
CA ALA A 41 3.14 -0.08 12.74
C ALA A 41 4.66 0.06 12.58
N SER A 42 5.37 0.35 13.68
CA SER A 42 6.85 0.41 13.72
C SER A 42 7.50 -0.90 13.26
N GLY A 43 6.99 -2.05 13.71
CA GLY A 43 7.45 -3.36 13.24
C GLY A 43 7.20 -3.58 11.74
N GLY A 44 6.06 -3.11 11.22
CA GLY A 44 5.77 -3.11 9.79
C GLY A 44 6.80 -2.34 8.96
N PHE A 45 7.13 -1.12 9.39
CA PHE A 45 8.14 -0.28 8.72
C PHE A 45 9.52 -0.94 8.67
N GLN A 46 9.94 -1.64 9.72
CA GLN A 46 11.23 -2.33 9.74
C GLN A 46 11.31 -3.44 8.68
N VAL A 47 10.22 -4.18 8.47
CA VAL A 47 10.17 -5.25 7.45
C VAL A 47 10.14 -4.66 6.04
N GLU A 48 9.42 -3.56 5.83
CA GLU A 48 9.44 -2.83 4.55
C GLU A 48 10.84 -2.28 4.23
N GLU A 49 11.52 -1.66 5.20
CA GLU A 49 12.89 -1.18 5.03
C GLU A 49 13.86 -2.33 4.72
N LEU A 50 13.73 -3.47 5.41
CA LEU A 50 14.51 -4.66 5.10
C LEU A 50 14.27 -5.16 3.67
N ALA A 51 13.02 -5.17 3.21
CA ALA A 51 12.68 -5.55 1.84
C ALA A 51 13.30 -4.59 0.81
N ARG A 52 13.33 -3.28 1.10
CA ARG A 52 13.97 -2.27 0.24
C ARG A 52 15.48 -2.51 0.08
N LEU A 53 16.17 -3.06 1.09
CA LEU A 53 17.60 -3.40 0.99
C LEU A 53 17.90 -4.45 -0.09
N HIS A 54 16.94 -5.27 -0.50
CA HIS A 54 17.10 -6.19 -1.63
C HIS A 54 17.13 -5.48 -2.99
N TYR A 55 16.80 -4.19 -3.04
CA TYR A 55 16.71 -3.39 -4.25
C TYR A 55 17.56 -2.10 -4.10
N PRO A 56 18.90 -2.19 -4.13
CA PRO A 56 19.80 -1.07 -3.79
C PRO A 56 19.69 0.15 -4.73
N HIS A 57 19.10 -0.02 -5.91
CA HIS A 57 18.87 1.06 -6.88
C HIS A 57 17.40 1.50 -6.96
N GLY A 58 16.56 1.02 -6.03
CA GLY A 58 15.16 1.40 -5.96
C GLY A 58 14.98 2.87 -5.63
N LYS A 59 13.93 3.47 -6.19
CA LYS A 59 13.60 4.88 -6.02
C LYS A 59 12.37 5.01 -5.14
N LEU A 60 12.53 5.64 -3.98
CA LEU A 60 11.42 5.90 -3.07
C LEU A 60 10.62 7.14 -3.53
N ILE A 61 9.30 6.99 -3.64
CA ILE A 61 8.39 8.12 -3.78
C ILE A 61 8.01 8.58 -2.38
N GLU A 62 8.76 9.55 -1.88
CA GLU A 62 8.58 10.08 -0.53
C GLU A 62 7.26 10.84 -0.37
N ASP A 63 6.67 10.71 0.81
CA ASP A 63 5.60 11.57 1.26
C ASP A 63 6.19 12.93 1.73
N LYS A 64 6.67 13.74 0.77
CA LYS A 64 7.06 15.11 1.05
C LYS A 64 5.79 15.93 1.23
N ASN A 65 5.45 16.28 2.47
CA ASN A 65 4.89 17.58 2.87
C ASN A 65 4.45 17.52 4.34
N SER A 66 4.90 18.51 5.11
CA SER A 66 4.47 18.81 6.49
C SER A 66 3.16 19.60 6.56
N ASP A 67 2.61 19.98 5.40
CA ASP A 67 1.28 20.57 5.31
C ASP A 67 0.23 19.45 5.31
N ASP A 68 -0.88 19.66 6.02
CA ASP A 68 -1.99 18.70 6.28
C ASP A 68 -2.64 18.05 5.02
N ARG A 69 -2.14 18.29 3.81
CA ARG A 69 -2.67 17.78 2.55
C ARG A 69 -1.69 16.81 1.89
N TYR A 70 -2.07 15.54 1.90
CA TYR A 70 -1.45 14.50 1.11
C TYR A 70 -1.64 14.77 -0.40
N ASP A 71 -0.54 15.00 -1.13
CA ASP A 71 -0.57 15.21 -2.58
C ASP A 71 -0.58 13.88 -3.34
N TYR A 72 -1.78 13.46 -3.74
CA TYR A 72 -1.98 12.23 -4.51
C TYR A 72 -1.51 12.37 -5.96
N GLU A 73 -1.66 13.55 -6.57
CA GLU A 73 -1.38 13.76 -7.99
C GLU A 73 0.12 13.81 -8.25
N GLU A 74 0.89 14.45 -7.36
CA GLU A 74 2.34 14.46 -7.42
C GLU A 74 2.92 13.04 -7.42
N LYS A 75 2.41 12.18 -6.54
CA LYS A 75 2.90 10.80 -6.40
C LYS A 75 2.64 9.96 -7.64
N VAL A 76 1.45 10.09 -8.24
CA VAL A 76 1.13 9.41 -9.51
C VAL A 76 2.01 9.94 -10.63
N LYS A 77 2.26 11.24 -10.68
CA LYS A 77 3.14 11.87 -11.68
C LYS A 77 4.58 11.38 -11.56
N LEU A 78 5.12 11.31 -10.34
CA LEU A 78 6.45 10.77 -10.08
C LEU A 78 6.55 9.30 -10.49
N THR A 79 5.54 8.49 -10.13
CA THR A 79 5.46 7.07 -10.52
C THR A 79 5.47 6.93 -12.05
N SER A 80 4.62 7.68 -12.74
CA SER A 80 4.51 7.65 -14.21
C SER A 80 5.83 8.02 -14.89
N LYS A 81 6.50 9.07 -14.41
CA LYS A 81 7.81 9.50 -14.92
C LYS A 81 8.89 8.43 -14.74
N LEU A 82 8.86 7.69 -13.63
CA LEU A 82 9.81 6.62 -13.40
C LEU A 82 9.54 5.39 -14.28
N LEU A 83 8.26 5.09 -14.57
CA LEU A 83 7.85 3.99 -15.44
C LEU A 83 8.22 4.18 -16.92
N GLU A 84 8.60 5.40 -17.34
CA GLU A 84 9.19 5.68 -18.66
C GLU A 84 10.53 4.93 -18.87
N GLN A 85 11.19 4.51 -17.79
CA GLN A 85 12.44 3.75 -17.86
C GLN A 85 12.15 2.28 -18.20
N ASP A 86 12.97 1.67 -19.06
CA ASP A 86 12.81 0.25 -19.42
C ASP A 86 12.94 -0.67 -18.22
N ASN A 87 13.89 -0.37 -17.32
CA ASN A 87 14.10 -1.12 -16.08
C ASN A 87 14.14 -0.15 -14.90
N VAL A 88 13.24 -0.33 -13.93
CA VAL A 88 13.17 0.52 -12.74
C VAL A 88 12.59 -0.24 -11.56
N VAL A 89 13.11 0.02 -10.38
CA VAL A 89 12.47 -0.36 -9.12
C VAL A 89 12.01 0.92 -8.45
N ILE A 90 10.75 0.96 -8.04
CA ILE A 90 10.16 2.11 -7.37
C ILE A 90 9.42 1.63 -6.13
N PHE A 91 9.83 2.18 -5.00
CA PHE A 91 9.21 1.94 -3.71
C PHE A 91 8.05 2.91 -3.53
N GLU A 92 6.98 2.41 -2.95
CA GLU A 92 5.78 3.21 -2.69
C GLU A 92 5.15 3.79 -3.97
N ALA A 93 5.18 3.01 -5.06
CA ALA A 93 4.60 3.39 -6.35
C ALA A 93 3.11 3.74 -6.20
N ALA A 94 2.66 4.81 -6.85
CA ALA A 94 1.32 5.35 -6.69
C ALA A 94 0.52 5.33 -8.00
N PHE A 95 -0.72 4.88 -7.93
CA PHE A 95 -1.65 4.83 -9.06
C PHE A 95 -3.02 5.39 -8.68
N ILE A 96 -3.68 6.04 -9.65
CA ILE A 96 -5.09 6.43 -9.54
C ILE A 96 -5.85 5.83 -10.70
N PHE A 97 -6.98 5.17 -10.39
CA PHE A 97 -7.90 4.66 -11.39
C PHE A 97 -9.34 4.77 -10.89
N ASN A 98 -10.24 5.43 -11.64
CA ASN A 98 -11.66 5.62 -11.25
C ASN A 98 -11.86 5.98 -9.77
N ASN A 99 -11.09 6.96 -9.28
CA ASN A 99 -11.07 7.45 -7.89
C ASN A 99 -10.51 6.49 -6.83
N LEU A 100 -9.98 5.34 -7.23
CA LEU A 100 -9.22 4.41 -6.39
C LEU A 100 -7.75 4.86 -6.39
N PHE A 101 -7.18 5.02 -5.20
CA PHE A 101 -5.77 5.31 -4.99
C PHE A 101 -5.06 4.07 -4.46
N ILE A 102 -4.04 3.62 -5.18
CA ILE A 102 -3.24 2.43 -4.84
C ILE A 102 -1.81 2.86 -4.58
N ARG A 103 -1.23 2.29 -3.53
CA ARG A 103 0.18 2.40 -3.19
C ARG A 103 0.75 0.98 -3.13
N VAL A 104 1.79 0.73 -3.89
CA VAL A 104 2.49 -0.57 -3.97
C VAL A 104 3.80 -0.44 -3.21
N ASP A 105 4.09 -1.37 -2.31
CA ASP A 105 5.29 -1.31 -1.47
C ASP A 105 6.56 -1.31 -2.34
N ILE A 106 6.67 -2.26 -3.28
CA ILE A 106 7.75 -2.31 -4.27
C ILE A 106 7.18 -2.67 -5.64
N LEU A 107 7.44 -1.83 -6.64
CA LEU A 107 7.21 -2.13 -8.05
C LEU A 107 8.55 -2.33 -8.74
N GLU A 108 8.73 -3.46 -9.40
CA GLU A 108 9.86 -3.74 -10.28
C GLU A 108 9.37 -3.87 -11.73
N LYS A 109 9.88 -3.01 -12.61
CA LYS A 109 9.69 -3.10 -14.06
C LYS A 109 10.98 -3.61 -14.69
N LYS A 110 10.86 -4.63 -15.53
CA LYS A 110 11.94 -5.22 -16.35
C LYS A 110 11.46 -5.36 -17.79
N GLY A 111 11.76 -4.36 -18.63
CA GLY A 111 11.21 -4.28 -19.98
C GLY A 111 9.67 -4.21 -19.94
N ASN A 112 9.03 -5.25 -20.48
CA ASN A 112 7.57 -5.41 -20.50
C ASN A 112 7.00 -6.20 -19.29
N GLN A 113 7.86 -6.69 -18.40
CA GLN A 113 7.42 -7.38 -17.20
C GLN A 113 7.30 -6.39 -16.04
N ILE A 114 6.16 -6.42 -15.34
CA ILE A 114 5.94 -5.67 -14.10
C ILE A 114 5.69 -6.68 -12.99
N ASN A 115 6.48 -6.56 -11.92
CA ASN A 115 6.31 -7.31 -10.68
C ASN A 115 5.83 -6.33 -9.61
N LEU A 116 4.68 -6.62 -9.01
CA LEU A 116 4.16 -5.89 -7.86
C LEU A 116 4.41 -6.75 -6.61
N ILE A 117 5.12 -6.19 -5.64
CA ILE A 117 5.53 -6.89 -4.42
C ILE A 117 4.92 -6.14 -3.24
N GLU A 118 4.12 -6.86 -2.47
CA GLU A 118 3.52 -6.39 -1.22
C GLU A 118 4.28 -7.05 -0.06
N VAL A 119 4.77 -6.23 0.86
CA VAL A 119 5.59 -6.65 2.00
C VAL A 119 4.69 -6.74 3.24
N LYS A 120 4.80 -7.82 4.02
CA LYS A 120 3.96 -8.03 5.21
C LYS A 120 4.76 -8.58 6.39
N ALA A 121 4.68 -7.91 7.54
CA ALA A 121 5.34 -8.31 8.78
C ALA A 121 4.63 -9.45 9.56
N LYS A 122 3.96 -10.40 8.90
CA LYS A 122 3.26 -11.49 9.58
C LYS A 122 4.11 -12.77 9.60
N SER A 123 4.33 -13.32 10.79
CA SER A 123 4.96 -14.64 10.93
C SER A 123 4.10 -15.72 10.26
N PHE A 124 4.68 -16.52 9.38
CA PHE A 124 4.00 -17.67 8.79
C PHE A 124 4.84 -18.94 8.97
N ARG A 125 4.19 -20.10 9.15
CA ARG A 125 4.82 -21.42 9.00
C ARG A 125 4.41 -21.99 7.64
N LYS A 126 5.31 -22.72 6.99
CA LYS A 126 5.10 -23.28 5.63
C LYS A 126 3.83 -24.13 5.52
N ASP A 127 3.36 -24.69 6.64
CA ASP A 127 2.21 -25.59 6.71
C ASP A 127 0.87 -24.87 7.01
N ASP A 128 0.90 -23.55 7.23
CA ASP A 128 -0.26 -22.73 7.64
C ASP A 128 -1.09 -22.20 6.46
N VAL A 129 -0.73 -22.50 5.20
CA VAL A 129 -1.44 -21.98 4.02
C VAL A 129 -2.71 -22.79 3.77
N LYS A 130 -3.72 -22.58 4.61
CA LYS A 130 -5.12 -22.90 4.29
C LYS A 130 -5.82 -21.61 3.87
N PHE A 131 -6.23 -21.54 2.60
CA PHE A 131 -7.12 -20.48 2.12
C PHE A 131 -8.45 -20.57 2.86
N ASN A 132 -8.63 -19.72 3.87
CA ASN A 132 -9.85 -19.61 4.68
C ASN A 132 -10.41 -18.17 4.62
N SER A 133 -11.52 -17.92 5.30
CA SER A 133 -12.14 -16.59 5.36
C SER A 133 -11.24 -15.48 5.94
N ASP A 134 -10.22 -15.83 6.72
CA ASP A 134 -9.28 -14.87 7.32
C ASP A 134 -8.34 -14.28 6.26
N TRP A 135 -8.18 -14.98 5.13
CA TRP A 135 -7.44 -14.49 3.96
C TRP A 135 -8.24 -13.48 3.14
N LYS A 136 -9.54 -13.27 3.38
CA LYS A 136 -10.37 -12.33 2.61
C LYS A 136 -9.77 -10.92 2.57
N PHE A 137 -9.24 -10.44 3.68
CA PHE A 137 -8.59 -9.11 3.73
C PHE A 137 -7.33 -9.03 2.87
N TYR A 138 -6.58 -10.13 2.75
CA TYR A 138 -5.40 -10.21 1.90
C TYR A 138 -5.78 -10.36 0.44
N LEU A 139 -6.85 -11.11 0.14
CA LEU A 139 -7.41 -11.22 -1.20
C LEU A 139 -7.97 -9.87 -1.67
N PHE A 140 -8.61 -9.10 -0.79
CA PHE A 140 -9.05 -7.74 -1.10
C PHE A 140 -7.88 -6.76 -1.23
N ASP A 141 -6.83 -6.90 -0.41
CA ASP A 141 -5.60 -6.11 -0.54
C ASP A 141 -4.95 -6.32 -1.91
N VAL A 142 -4.83 -7.58 -2.33
CA VAL A 142 -4.25 -7.97 -3.61
C VAL A 142 -5.19 -7.62 -4.76
N ALA A 143 -6.50 -7.88 -4.65
CA ALA A 143 -7.50 -7.54 -5.68
C ALA A 143 -7.65 -6.04 -5.89
N TYR A 144 -7.50 -5.24 -4.84
CA TYR A 144 -7.45 -3.78 -4.94
C TYR A 144 -6.22 -3.30 -5.73
N CYS A 145 -5.10 -4.02 -5.67
CA CYS A 145 -3.90 -3.76 -6.45
C CYS A 145 -3.92 -4.41 -7.86
N LEU A 146 -4.64 -5.51 -8.05
CA LEU A 146 -4.59 -6.37 -9.25
C LEU A 146 -5.60 -6.04 -10.35
N TRP A 147 -6.41 -4.99 -10.22
CA TRP A 147 -7.57 -4.85 -11.11
C TRP A 147 -7.23 -4.68 -12.60
N GLU A 148 -5.96 -4.49 -13.01
CA GLU A 148 -5.48 -4.98 -14.32
C GLU A 148 -3.96 -5.30 -14.31
N ASN A 149 -3.62 -6.58 -14.55
CA ASN A 149 -2.32 -7.13 -15.00
C ASN A 149 -1.19 -7.50 -14.00
N ALA A 150 -0.62 -8.67 -14.32
CA ALA A 150 0.70 -9.22 -14.00
C ALA A 150 0.92 -9.95 -12.66
N SER A 151 1.56 -11.11 -12.80
CA SER A 151 1.94 -12.13 -11.81
C SER A 151 2.60 -11.54 -10.56
N ILE A 152 2.08 -11.90 -9.39
CA ILE A 152 2.64 -11.50 -8.09
C ILE A 152 3.60 -12.57 -7.57
N LEU A 153 4.81 -12.14 -7.20
CA LEU A 153 5.67 -12.87 -6.27
C LEU A 153 5.50 -12.22 -4.90
N SER A 154 4.84 -12.93 -3.99
CA SER A 154 4.78 -12.55 -2.58
C SER A 154 6.10 -12.97 -1.94
N TYR A 155 6.91 -12.01 -1.52
CA TYR A 155 8.05 -12.27 -0.64
C TYR A 155 7.63 -11.88 0.78
N CYS A 156 7.62 -12.87 1.67
CA CYS A 156 7.50 -12.69 3.12
C CYS A 156 8.88 -12.73 3.76
#